data_AF-A0A958NXR3-F1
#
_entry.id   AF-A0A958NXR3-F1
#
_cell.length_a   1.000
_cell.length_b   1.000
_cell.length_c   1.000
_cell.angle_alpha   90.00
_cell.angle_beta   90.00
_cell.angle_gamma   90.00
#
_symmetry.space_group_name_H-M   'P 1'
#
loop_
_entity.id
_entity.type
_entity.pdbx_description
1 polymer ?
#
loop_
_entity_poly.entity_id
_entity_poly.type
_entity_poly.pdbx_seq_one_letter_code
_entity_poly.pdbx_strand_id
1 'polypeptide(L)'
;MHSKIKLFLLALISSFLVFGFLIYPEKSFSEKSSWILKKSGNTYVFLRKKKEYSFEHSNSIIPKIQKVITHGHFEIVVYLHDISGTFAMTEVYTGAIFDKTTNKIVGFETYSYKNISDKKVSTEQPKWTLNPNGSIEVFNPESGFSEKYQ
;
A
#
# COMPACT_ATOMS: atom_id res chain seq x y z
N MET A 1 65.70 -5.93 16.82
CA MET A 1 64.87 -5.10 17.73
C MET A 1 64.74 -3.71 17.14
N HIS A 2 63.49 -3.26 16.89
CA HIS A 2 62.97 -1.88 17.07
C HIS A 2 63.72 -0.73 16.35
N SER A 3 63.10 0.18 15.60
CA SER A 3 61.71 0.62 15.52
C SER A 3 61.65 1.81 14.54
N LYS A 4 60.68 1.74 13.62
CA LYS A 4 59.75 2.81 13.19
C LYS A 4 60.29 4.11 12.57
N ILE A 5 60.10 4.14 11.25
CA ILE A 5 59.58 5.23 10.42
C ILE A 5 58.62 6.17 11.19
N LYS A 6 58.85 7.48 11.08
CA LYS A 6 57.80 8.51 11.10
C LYS A 6 58.18 9.64 10.13
N LEU A 7 57.60 9.60 8.94
CA LEU A 7 57.53 10.74 8.03
C LEU A 7 56.32 11.58 8.47
N PHE A 8 56.55 12.77 9.01
CA PHE A 8 55.51 13.74 9.33
C PHE A 8 55.28 14.62 8.09
N LEU A 9 54.15 14.42 7.41
CA LEU A 9 53.68 15.32 6.37
C LEU A 9 52.75 16.35 7.03
N LEU A 10 53.09 17.63 6.84
CA LEU A 10 52.38 18.79 7.33
C LEU A 10 51.43 19.33 6.23
N ALA A 11 50.27 19.84 6.66
CA ALA A 11 49.44 20.87 6.01
C ALA A 11 48.72 20.48 4.69
N LEU A 12 47.53 20.96 4.33
CA LEU A 12 46.67 22.04 4.85
C LEU A 12 45.21 21.77 4.41
N ILE A 13 44.29 22.38 5.15
CA ILE A 13 42.83 22.22 5.13
C ILE A 13 42.16 23.14 4.08
N SER A 14 40.94 22.75 3.71
CA SER A 14 39.81 23.54 3.17
C SER A 14 39.70 23.74 1.66
N SER A 15 38.80 22.97 1.07
CA SER A 15 37.74 23.46 0.18
C SER A 15 36.76 22.32 -0.11
N PHE A 16 35.93 21.95 0.87
CA PHE A 16 34.77 21.12 0.57
C PHE A 16 33.65 22.04 0.11
N LEU A 17 33.45 22.05 -1.21
CA LEU A 17 32.19 22.43 -1.81
C LEU A 17 31.07 21.70 -1.08
N VAL A 18 30.20 22.47 -0.44
CA VAL A 18 28.88 22.02 0.01
C VAL A 18 28.06 21.78 -1.25
N PHE A 19 28.25 20.63 -1.88
CA PHE A 19 27.28 20.14 -2.84
C PHE A 19 26.02 19.79 -2.06
N GLY A 20 25.00 20.61 -2.25
CA GLY A 20 23.68 20.45 -1.71
C GLY A 20 23.11 19.09 -2.08
N PHE A 21 23.28 18.13 -1.18
CA PHE A 21 22.39 17.00 -1.07
C PHE A 21 21.03 17.56 -0.60
N LEU A 22 20.23 18.06 -1.54
CA LEU A 22 18.77 18.01 -1.43
C LEU A 22 18.39 16.54 -1.45
N ILE A 23 18.64 15.87 -0.33
CA ILE A 23 17.96 14.64 0.02
C ILE A 23 16.54 15.11 0.26
N TYR A 24 15.74 15.09 -0.80
CA TYR A 24 14.31 14.94 -0.61
C TYR A 24 14.15 13.77 0.35
N PRO A 25 13.49 13.93 1.51
CA PRO A 25 13.06 12.76 2.24
C PRO A 25 12.10 12.04 1.30
N GLU A 26 12.59 11.00 0.62
CA GLU A 26 11.73 9.92 0.22
C GLU A 26 11.00 9.55 1.51
N LYS A 27 9.69 9.83 1.55
CA LYS A 27 8.87 9.33 2.64
C LYS A 27 9.04 7.83 2.59
N SER A 28 9.87 7.31 3.48
CA SER A 28 10.02 5.90 3.78
C SER A 28 8.69 5.42 4.34
N PHE A 29 7.71 5.22 3.45
CA PHE A 29 6.43 4.62 3.76
C PHE A 29 6.67 3.12 3.92
N SER A 30 7.09 2.75 5.12
CA SER A 30 7.07 1.38 5.60
C SER A 30 6.92 1.40 7.12
N GLU A 31 5.81 1.95 7.60
CA GLU A 31 5.19 1.27 8.74
C GLU A 31 4.79 -0.11 8.20
N LYS A 32 5.58 -1.13 8.55
CA LYS A 32 5.27 -2.52 8.24
C LYS A 32 3.86 -2.80 8.76
N SER A 33 2.90 -2.85 7.84
CA SER A 33 1.54 -3.26 8.13
C SER A 33 1.55 -4.54 8.96
N SER A 34 0.76 -4.59 10.04
CA SER A 34 0.58 -5.84 10.80
C SER A 34 -0.18 -6.90 10.01
N TRP A 35 -0.71 -6.53 8.84
CA TRP A 35 -1.37 -7.43 7.92
C TRP A 35 -0.36 -8.09 7.00
N ILE A 36 -0.52 -9.39 6.82
CA ILE A 36 0.18 -10.15 5.80
C ILE A 36 -0.88 -10.67 4.83
N LEU A 37 -0.66 -10.48 3.54
CA LEU A 37 -1.51 -11.02 2.49
C LEU A 37 -0.71 -12.05 1.70
N LYS A 38 -1.27 -13.25 1.57
CA LYS A 38 -0.67 -14.37 0.83
C LYS A 38 -1.68 -14.94 -0.15
N LYS A 39 -1.16 -15.63 -1.16
CA LYS A 39 -1.94 -16.45 -2.06
C LYS A 39 -1.67 -17.93 -1.76
N SER A 40 -2.73 -18.72 -1.67
CA SER A 40 -2.69 -20.18 -1.54
C SER A 40 -3.65 -20.77 -2.56
N GLY A 41 -3.14 -21.31 -3.67
CA GLY A 41 -3.98 -21.72 -4.80
C GLY A 41 -4.83 -20.57 -5.33
N ASN A 42 -6.15 -20.76 -5.38
CA ASN A 42 -7.14 -19.74 -5.76
C ASN A 42 -7.71 -19.01 -4.53
N THR A 43 -6.92 -18.84 -3.48
CA THR A 43 -7.38 -18.20 -2.24
C THR A 43 -6.43 -17.10 -1.82
N TYR A 44 -6.99 -15.94 -1.49
CA TYR A 44 -6.28 -14.87 -0.81
C TYR A 44 -6.46 -15.01 0.69
N VAL A 45 -5.35 -14.96 1.41
CA VAL A 45 -5.27 -15.20 2.85
C VAL A 45 -4.72 -13.96 3.53
N PHE A 46 -5.57 -13.28 4.29
CA PHE A 46 -5.20 -12.15 5.13
C PHE A 46 -4.90 -12.67 6.54
N LEU A 47 -3.71 -12.34 7.05
CA LEU A 47 -3.28 -12.69 8.40
C LEU A 47 -3.14 -11.42 9.24
N ARG A 48 -3.76 -11.41 10.43
CA ARG A 48 -3.62 -10.35 11.42
C ARG A 48 -3.61 -10.93 12.82
N LYS A 49 -2.62 -10.58 13.65
CA LYS A 49 -2.54 -11.00 15.06
C LYS A 49 -2.81 -12.50 15.27
N LYS A 50 -2.22 -13.36 14.41
CA LYS A 50 -2.39 -14.83 14.40
C LYS A 50 -3.80 -15.34 14.01
N LYS A 51 -4.70 -14.48 13.52
CA LYS A 51 -5.96 -14.88 12.88
C LYS A 51 -5.81 -14.88 11.37
N GLU A 52 -6.54 -15.77 10.73
CA GLU A 52 -6.59 -15.97 9.29
C GLU A 52 -7.97 -15.64 8.75
N TYR A 53 -8.00 -14.95 7.62
CA TYR A 53 -9.21 -14.63 6.86
C TYR A 53 -8.97 -14.98 5.40
N SER A 54 -9.73 -15.93 4.88
CA SER A 54 -9.48 -16.55 3.58
C SER A 54 -10.67 -16.36 2.65
N PHE A 55 -10.38 -15.96 1.40
CA PHE A 55 -11.39 -15.65 0.39
C PHE A 55 -10.96 -16.27 -0.93
N GLU A 56 -11.89 -16.95 -1.59
CA GLU A 56 -11.65 -17.46 -2.93
C GLU A 56 -11.48 -16.31 -3.91
N HIS A 57 -10.48 -16.43 -4.76
CA HIS A 57 -10.20 -15.49 -5.81
C HIS A 57 -9.60 -16.20 -7.03
N SER A 58 -10.08 -15.88 -8.22
CA SER A 58 -9.71 -16.57 -9.46
C SER A 58 -8.43 -16.04 -10.12
N ASN A 59 -7.86 -14.92 -9.66
CA ASN A 59 -6.76 -14.28 -10.38
C ASN A 59 -5.40 -14.93 -10.12
N SER A 60 -4.60 -15.01 -11.19
CA SER A 60 -3.25 -15.59 -11.17
C SER A 60 -2.22 -14.73 -10.43
N ILE A 61 -2.49 -13.44 -10.21
CA ILE A 61 -1.52 -12.51 -9.63
C ILE A 61 -1.18 -12.81 -8.16
N ILE A 62 0.04 -12.47 -7.75
CA ILE A 62 0.45 -12.46 -6.35
C ILE A 62 -0.02 -11.13 -5.73
N PRO A 63 -0.93 -11.15 -4.75
CA PRO A 63 -1.44 -9.93 -4.16
C PRO A 63 -0.36 -9.22 -3.35
N LYS A 64 -0.38 -7.89 -3.36
CA LYS A 64 0.58 -7.05 -2.63
C LYS A 64 -0.14 -5.94 -1.90
N ILE A 65 0.02 -5.88 -0.57
CA ILE A 65 -0.49 -4.76 0.23
C ILE A 65 0.26 -3.49 -0.16
N GLN A 66 -0.49 -2.47 -0.57
CA GLN A 66 0.03 -1.16 -0.91
C GLN A 66 -0.01 -0.22 0.31
N LYS A 67 -1.10 -0.26 1.08
CA LYS A 67 -1.26 0.54 2.31
C LYS A 67 -2.38 -0.01 3.19
N VAL A 68 -2.42 0.47 4.43
CA VAL A 68 -3.56 0.28 5.33
C VAL A 68 -4.05 1.64 5.78
N ILE A 69 -5.37 1.85 5.72
CA ILE A 69 -6.03 3.08 6.17
C ILE A 69 -6.82 2.72 7.43
N THR A 70 -6.59 3.43 8.53
CA THR A 70 -7.40 3.25 9.75
C THR A 70 -8.41 4.38 9.84
N HIS A 71 -9.68 4.04 10.03
CA HIS A 71 -10.75 5.04 10.18
C HIS A 71 -11.81 4.54 11.16
N GLY A 72 -11.98 5.24 12.29
CA GLY A 72 -12.86 4.79 13.37
C GLY A 72 -12.52 3.35 13.81
N HIS A 73 -13.52 2.48 13.80
CA HIS A 73 -13.35 1.06 14.12
C HIS A 73 -12.99 0.20 12.90
N PHE A 74 -12.81 0.78 11.72
CA PHE A 74 -12.39 0.06 10.52
C PHE A 74 -10.87 0.17 10.25
N GLU A 75 -10.33 -0.86 9.60
CA GLU A 75 -9.05 -0.85 8.89
C GLU A 75 -9.31 -1.28 7.43
N ILE A 76 -8.89 -0.47 6.47
CA ILE A 76 -9.00 -0.79 5.03
C ILE A 76 -7.63 -1.23 4.56
N VAL A 77 -7.49 -2.50 4.20
CA VAL A 77 -6.25 -3.05 3.64
C VAL A 77 -6.32 -2.91 2.13
N VAL A 78 -5.54 -1.98 1.57
CA VAL A 78 -5.50 -1.74 0.12
C VAL A 78 -4.40 -2.62 -0.48
N TYR A 79 -4.76 -3.47 -1.44
CA TYR A 79 -3.84 -4.39 -2.08
C TYR A 79 -4.04 -4.46 -3.60
N LEU A 80 -2.97 -4.79 -4.33
CA LEU A 80 -3.02 -5.13 -5.74
C LEU A 80 -3.82 -6.42 -5.90
N HIS A 81 -4.96 -6.33 -6.56
CA HIS A 81 -5.94 -7.40 -6.74
C HIS A 81 -5.95 -7.99 -8.15
N ASP A 82 -5.70 -7.15 -9.15
CA ASP A 82 -5.58 -7.62 -10.52
C ASP A 82 -4.63 -6.77 -11.35
N ILE A 83 -4.19 -7.33 -12.46
CA ILE A 83 -3.59 -6.61 -13.58
C ILE A 83 -4.37 -7.02 -14.82
N SER A 84 -5.19 -6.12 -15.34
CA SER A 84 -6.08 -6.39 -16.46
C SER A 84 -5.76 -5.48 -17.66
N GLY A 85 -6.25 -5.87 -18.84
CA GLY A 85 -6.08 -5.12 -20.09
C GLY A 85 -5.00 -5.68 -21.02
N THR A 86 -5.38 -5.90 -22.28
CA THR A 86 -4.51 -6.50 -23.32
C THR A 86 -3.56 -5.48 -23.96
N PHE A 87 -3.99 -4.22 -24.10
CA PHE A 87 -3.25 -3.17 -24.81
C PHE A 87 -2.80 -2.02 -23.89
N ALA A 88 -3.50 -1.81 -22.77
CA ALA A 88 -3.13 -0.89 -21.71
C ALA A 88 -3.29 -1.62 -20.38
N MET A 89 -2.19 -2.12 -19.82
CA MET A 89 -2.24 -2.82 -18.55
C MET A 89 -2.68 -1.85 -17.45
N THR A 90 -3.60 -2.30 -16.62
CA THR A 90 -4.17 -1.54 -15.51
C THR A 90 -4.06 -2.36 -14.24
N GLU A 91 -3.37 -1.82 -13.24
CA GLU A 91 -3.37 -2.36 -11.88
C GLU A 91 -4.71 -2.02 -11.22
N VAL A 92 -5.40 -3.03 -10.72
CA VAL A 92 -6.63 -2.88 -9.93
C VAL A 92 -6.26 -3.03 -8.45
N TYR A 93 -6.52 -2.00 -7.67
CA TYR A 93 -6.33 -2.02 -6.22
C TYR A 93 -7.68 -2.15 -5.52
N THR A 94 -7.77 -3.10 -4.59
CA THR A 94 -8.99 -3.40 -3.82
C THR A 94 -8.75 -3.13 -2.35
N GLY A 95 -9.74 -2.57 -1.67
CA GLY A 95 -9.78 -2.37 -0.23
C GLY A 95 -10.57 -3.48 0.46
N ALA A 96 -9.89 -4.33 1.22
CA ALA A 96 -10.56 -5.23 2.17
C ALA A 96 -10.92 -4.43 3.43
N ILE A 97 -12.21 -4.28 3.70
CA ILE A 97 -12.75 -3.48 4.81
C ILE A 97 -12.86 -4.38 6.04
N PHE A 98 -12.00 -4.15 7.02
CA PHE A 98 -11.97 -4.92 8.26
C PHE A 98 -12.58 -4.13 9.42
N ASP A 99 -13.60 -4.69 10.05
CA ASP A 99 -14.20 -4.17 11.28
C ASP A 99 -13.45 -4.72 12.50
N LYS A 100 -12.82 -3.83 13.29
CA LYS A 100 -12.12 -4.17 14.52
C LYS A 100 -13.05 -4.59 15.66
N THR A 101 -14.29 -4.14 15.65
CA THR A 101 -15.32 -4.44 16.66
C THR A 101 -15.79 -5.88 16.51
N THR A 102 -16.24 -6.27 15.30
CA THR A 102 -16.67 -7.65 15.02
C THR A 102 -15.51 -8.59 14.68
N ASN A 103 -14.33 -8.02 14.43
CA ASN A 103 -13.12 -8.73 14.04
C ASN A 103 -13.32 -9.57 12.76
N LYS A 104 -14.05 -9.02 11.79
CA LYS A 104 -14.39 -9.63 10.49
C LYS A 104 -14.04 -8.68 9.34
N ILE A 105 -13.75 -9.25 8.17
CA ILE A 105 -13.79 -8.49 6.92
C ILE A 105 -15.26 -8.42 6.49
N VAL A 106 -15.73 -7.20 6.25
CA VAL A 106 -17.14 -6.88 5.99
C VAL A 106 -17.40 -6.44 4.56
N GLY A 107 -16.36 -6.19 3.76
CA GLY A 107 -16.50 -5.79 2.36
C GLY A 107 -15.19 -5.86 1.59
N PHE A 108 -15.30 -6.00 0.27
CA PHE A 108 -14.21 -5.94 -0.69
C PHE A 108 -14.60 -5.02 -1.81
N GLU A 109 -14.08 -3.81 -1.75
CA GLU A 109 -14.49 -2.78 -2.68
C GLU A 109 -13.29 -2.33 -3.49
N THR A 110 -13.51 -2.07 -4.78
CA THR A 110 -12.43 -1.50 -5.59
C THR A 110 -12.04 -0.17 -4.99
N TYR A 111 -10.74 0.09 -4.86
CA TYR A 111 -10.20 1.30 -4.24
C TYR A 111 -9.67 2.28 -5.29
N SER A 112 -8.90 1.77 -6.25
CA SER A 112 -8.36 2.60 -7.33
C SER A 112 -7.86 1.75 -8.48
N TYR A 113 -7.78 2.36 -9.66
CA TYR A 113 -7.06 1.82 -10.81
C TYR A 113 -5.78 2.61 -11.04
N LYS A 114 -4.77 1.96 -11.61
CA LYS A 114 -3.55 2.61 -12.08
C LYS A 114 -3.17 2.05 -13.44
N ASN A 115 -3.32 2.87 -14.46
CA ASN A 115 -2.82 2.57 -15.79
C ASN A 115 -1.28 2.48 -15.73
N ILE A 116 -0.71 1.41 -16.29
CA ILE A 116 0.74 1.14 -16.32
C ILE A 116 1.38 1.80 -17.55
N SER A 117 0.66 1.92 -18.66
CA SER A 117 1.17 2.49 -19.92
C SER A 117 1.29 4.02 -19.89
N ASP A 118 0.41 4.69 -19.16
CA ASP A 118 0.51 6.12 -18.93
C ASP A 118 1.17 6.38 -17.58
N LYS A 119 2.30 7.11 -17.55
CA LYS A 119 2.87 7.65 -16.30
C LYS A 119 1.87 8.56 -15.54
N LYS A 120 0.71 8.85 -16.13
CA LYS A 120 -0.44 9.48 -15.48
C LYS A 120 -1.39 8.40 -14.97
N VAL A 121 -1.50 8.31 -13.65
CA VAL A 121 -2.53 7.52 -12.97
C VAL A 121 -3.90 8.07 -13.39
N SER A 122 -4.57 7.46 -14.37
CA SER A 122 -5.99 7.69 -14.60
C SER A 122 -6.74 7.02 -13.45
N THR A 123 -7.39 7.84 -12.64
CA THR A 123 -8.13 7.43 -11.44
C THR A 123 -9.61 7.55 -11.73
N GLU A 124 -10.18 6.59 -12.46
CA GLU A 124 -11.63 6.39 -12.43
C GLU A 124 -11.97 5.66 -11.13
N GLN A 125 -12.03 6.43 -10.04
CA GLN A 125 -12.20 5.90 -8.70
C GLN A 125 -13.67 5.54 -8.45
N PRO A 126 -13.99 4.35 -7.91
CA PRO A 126 -15.09 4.28 -6.95
C PRO A 126 -14.85 5.31 -5.85
N LYS A 127 -15.85 6.15 -5.56
CA LYS A 127 -15.67 7.24 -4.60
C LYS A 127 -15.93 6.70 -3.20
N TRP A 128 -14.86 6.62 -2.41
CA TRP A 128 -14.96 6.30 -0.99
C TRP A 128 -15.06 7.57 -0.18
N THR A 129 -16.06 7.65 0.69
CA THR A 129 -16.19 8.71 1.68
C THR A 129 -15.95 8.10 3.06
N LEU A 130 -14.89 8.56 3.72
CA LEU A 130 -14.62 8.24 5.13
C LEU A 130 -15.34 9.29 5.99
N ASN A 131 -16.49 8.93 6.54
CA ASN A 131 -17.35 9.87 7.25
C ASN A 131 -16.82 10.14 8.67
N PRO A 132 -16.96 11.37 9.22
CA PRO A 132 -16.48 11.70 10.58
C PRO A 132 -17.06 10.81 11.69
N ASN A 133 -18.25 10.23 11.48
CA ASN A 133 -18.89 9.30 12.40
C ASN A 133 -18.24 7.90 12.43
N GLY A 134 -17.17 7.68 11.66
CA GLY A 134 -16.48 6.41 11.56
C GLY A 134 -17.05 5.44 10.52
N SER A 135 -18.14 5.80 9.82
CA SER A 135 -18.68 4.98 8.72
C SER A 135 -17.88 5.15 7.43
N ILE A 136 -17.94 4.15 6.58
CA ILE A 136 -17.38 4.15 5.22
C ILE A 136 -18.54 4.10 4.25
N GLU A 137 -18.56 5.00 3.27
CA GLU A 137 -19.49 4.96 2.15
C GLU A 137 -18.72 4.74 0.86
N VAL A 138 -19.14 3.78 0.03
CA VAL A 138 -18.52 3.45 -1.25
C VAL A 138 -19.54 3.66 -2.35
N PHE A 139 -19.30 4.63 -3.22
CA PHE A 139 -20.14 4.89 -4.39
C PHE A 139 -19.63 4.08 -5.59
N ASN A 140 -20.51 3.24 -6.13
CA ASN A 140 -20.27 2.51 -7.37
C ASN A 140 -20.88 3.29 -8.55
N PRO A 141 -20.04 3.84 -9.47
CA PRO A 141 -20.54 4.61 -10.60
C PRO A 141 -21.29 3.79 -11.64
N GLU A 142 -21.04 2.48 -11.74
CA GLU A 142 -21.71 1.60 -12.71
C GLU A 142 -23.15 1.30 -12.28
N SER A 143 -23.39 1.13 -10.98
CA SER A 143 -24.73 0.87 -10.45
C SER A 143 -25.46 2.15 -10.06
N GLY A 144 -24.74 3.23 -9.78
CA GLY A 144 -25.30 4.49 -9.28
C GLY A 144 -25.70 4.44 -7.80
N PHE A 145 -25.37 3.36 -7.08
CA PHE A 145 -25.70 3.19 -5.67
C PHE A 145 -24.46 3.33 -4.76
N SER A 146 -24.70 3.77 -3.52
CA SER A 146 -23.72 3.75 -2.45
C SER A 146 -23.94 2.55 -1.52
N GLU A 147 -22.87 1.84 -1.18
CA GLU A 147 -22.85 0.89 -0.07
C GLU A 147 -22.30 1.58 1.19
N LYS A 148 -22.89 1.28 2.35
CA LYS A 148 -22.55 1.92 3.62
C LYS A 148 -22.20 0.91 4.70
N TYR A 149 -21.02 1.06 5.28
CA TYR A 149 -20.53 0.29 6.42
C TYR A 149 -20.58 1.17 7.67
N GLN A 150 -21.29 0.72 8.71
CA GLN A 150 -21.55 1.46 9.95
C GLN A 150 -21.06 0.72 11.19
#